data_AF-A0A7W6DN95-F1
#
_entry.id   AF-A0A7W6DN95-F1
#
_cell.length_a   1.000
_cell.length_b   1.000
_cell.length_c   1.000
_cell.angle_alpha   90.00
_cell.angle_beta   90.00
_cell.angle_gamma   90.00
#
_symmetry.space_group_name_H-M   'P 1'
#
loop_
_entity.id
_entity.type
_entity.pdbx_description
1 polymer ?
#
loop_
_entity_poly.entity_id
_entity_poly.type
_entity_poly.pdbx_seq_one_letter_code
_entity_poly.pdbx_strand_id
1 'polypeptide(L)'
;MKHPLLPLLTALCLSAPMLASAQPLDCPAPAPVFTAADAEPFDLSQLAQTVGQAELDGTSLRKVAEDIRADYPEAKDADVADIMITAFCTYLNTDAPKDHRSESNVRAFESEVYDAVFGGAPDQSYEKQGWLYGN
;
A
#
# COMPACT_ATOMS: atom_id res chain seq x y z
N MET A 1 35.48 47.69 40.67
CA MET A 1 34.02 47.45 40.70
C MET A 1 33.70 46.43 39.63
N LYS A 2 33.02 45.33 40.01
CA LYS A 2 32.80 44.11 39.22
C LYS A 2 31.72 44.31 38.16
N HIS A 3 31.98 43.89 36.93
CA HIS A 3 30.97 43.74 35.88
C HIS A 3 30.31 42.36 36.03
N PRO A 4 28.98 42.23 36.12
CA PRO A 4 28.33 40.94 36.01
C PRO A 4 27.99 40.68 34.54
N LEU A 5 28.68 39.71 33.93
CA LEU A 5 28.24 39.06 32.71
C LEU A 5 27.36 37.88 33.12
N LEU A 6 26.04 38.01 32.90
CA LEU A 6 25.08 36.91 33.04
C LEU A 6 25.17 36.01 31.79
N PRO A 7 25.41 34.69 31.95
CA PRO A 7 25.36 33.77 30.82
C PRO A 7 23.90 33.46 30.48
N LEU A 8 23.48 33.81 29.26
CA LEU A 8 22.27 33.28 28.64
C LEU A 8 22.46 31.78 28.38
N LEU A 9 21.99 30.95 29.30
CA LEU A 9 21.76 29.53 29.07
C LEU A 9 20.54 29.39 28.16
N THR A 10 20.75 29.43 26.85
CA THR A 10 19.80 28.89 25.88
C THR A 10 19.78 27.38 26.05
N ALA A 11 18.84 26.89 26.86
CA ALA A 11 18.46 25.49 26.88
C ALA A 11 17.88 25.16 25.49
N LEU A 12 18.72 24.61 24.62
CA LEU A 12 18.29 23.93 23.41
C LEU A 12 17.49 22.71 23.88
N CYS A 13 16.17 22.85 24.01
CA CYS A 13 15.28 21.71 23.98
C CYS A 13 15.43 21.12 22.58
N LEU A 14 16.34 20.15 22.43
CA LEU A 14 16.29 19.23 21.30
C LEU A 14 14.97 18.48 21.44
N SER A 15 13.93 18.99 20.80
CA SER A 15 12.75 18.23 20.43
C SER A 15 13.25 17.15 19.47
N ALA A 16 13.79 16.06 20.01
CA ALA A 16 13.98 14.86 19.23
C ALA A 16 12.59 14.53 18.69
N PRO A 17 12.39 14.46 17.36
CA PRO A 17 11.15 13.92 16.85
C PRO A 17 11.05 12.53 17.45
N MET A 18 10.04 12.31 18.30
CA MET A 18 9.69 10.96 18.72
C MET A 18 9.59 10.17 17.43
N LEU A 19 10.47 9.19 17.27
CA LEU A 19 10.39 8.21 16.20
C LEU A 19 9.05 7.51 16.42
N ALA A 20 8.00 8.04 15.80
CA ALA A 20 6.73 7.37 15.71
C ALA A 20 7.04 6.05 15.03
N SER A 21 7.02 4.97 15.81
CA SER A 21 6.98 3.63 15.28
C SER A 21 5.78 3.59 14.36
N ALA A 22 5.99 3.66 13.04
CA ALA A 22 4.91 3.50 12.08
C ALA A 22 4.26 2.15 12.38
N GLN A 23 3.05 2.17 12.93
CA GLN A 23 2.28 0.98 13.22
C GLN A 23 2.09 0.21 11.90
N PRO A 24 2.04 -1.14 11.94
CA PRO A 24 1.70 -1.90 10.75
C PRO A 24 0.33 -1.46 10.23
N LEU A 25 0.19 -1.35 8.92
CA LEU A 25 -1.09 -1.11 8.26
C LEU A 25 -2.00 -2.31 8.49
N ASP A 26 -3.29 -2.06 8.67
CA ASP A 26 -4.30 -3.11 8.72
C ASP A 26 -4.66 -3.52 7.30
N CYS A 27 -4.07 -4.62 6.83
CA CYS A 27 -4.23 -5.07 5.46
C CYS A 27 -5.56 -5.81 5.28
N PRO A 28 -6.33 -5.50 4.22
CA PRO A 28 -7.55 -6.24 3.91
C PRO A 28 -7.22 -7.71 3.65
N ALA A 29 -8.18 -8.59 3.92
CA ALA A 29 -8.06 -9.99 3.55
C ALA A 29 -8.22 -10.14 2.02
N PRO A 30 -7.45 -11.05 1.38
CA PRO A 30 -7.67 -11.43 -0.01
C PRO A 30 -9.12 -11.85 -0.29
N ALA A 31 -9.61 -11.56 -1.48
CA ALA A 31 -10.92 -12.05 -1.94
C ALA A 31 -10.96 -13.60 -1.94
N PRO A 32 -12.12 -14.23 -1.66
CA PRO A 32 -12.22 -15.68 -1.50
C PRO A 32 -11.72 -16.50 -2.69
N VAL A 33 -11.79 -15.96 -3.90
CA VAL A 33 -11.27 -16.59 -5.13
C VAL A 33 -9.77 -16.92 -5.05
N PHE A 34 -8.99 -16.13 -4.30
CA PHE A 34 -7.56 -16.36 -4.09
C PHE A 34 -7.24 -17.18 -2.84
N THR A 35 -8.23 -17.53 -2.03
CA THR A 35 -8.03 -18.26 -0.76
C THR A 35 -8.88 -19.53 -0.66
N ALA A 36 -9.54 -19.93 -1.75
CA ALA A 36 -10.34 -21.14 -1.79
C ALA A 36 -9.45 -22.37 -1.54
N ALA A 37 -9.92 -23.29 -0.70
CA ALA A 37 -9.10 -24.43 -0.25
C ALA A 37 -8.77 -25.43 -1.36
N ASP A 38 -9.46 -25.34 -2.49
CA ASP A 38 -9.31 -26.12 -3.71
C ASP A 38 -8.59 -25.37 -4.85
N ALA A 39 -8.24 -24.09 -4.65
CA ALA A 39 -7.39 -23.34 -5.57
C ALA A 39 -5.91 -23.71 -5.38
N GLU A 40 -5.11 -23.58 -6.44
CA GLU A 40 -3.65 -23.58 -6.32
C GLU A 40 -3.23 -22.54 -5.26
N PRO A 41 -2.20 -22.84 -4.42
CA PRO A 41 -1.80 -21.93 -3.35
C PRO A 41 -1.43 -20.56 -3.92
N PHE A 42 -2.25 -19.55 -3.63
CA PHE A 42 -1.96 -18.18 -4.03
C PHE A 42 -0.77 -17.65 -3.21
N ASP A 43 0.34 -17.34 -3.89
CA ASP A 43 1.52 -16.78 -3.23
C ASP A 43 1.41 -15.26 -3.08
N LEU A 44 0.72 -14.84 -2.01
CA LEU A 44 0.57 -13.43 -1.66
C LEU A 44 1.91 -12.74 -1.39
N SER A 45 2.92 -13.46 -0.90
CA SER A 45 4.24 -12.86 -0.62
C SER A 45 4.97 -12.54 -1.92
N GLN A 46 4.90 -13.45 -2.90
CA GLN A 46 5.44 -13.20 -4.24
C GLN A 46 4.70 -12.06 -4.94
N LEU A 47 3.36 -12.01 -4.87
CA LEU A 47 2.62 -10.90 -5.44
C LEU A 47 2.97 -9.58 -4.75
N ALA A 48 3.13 -9.57 -3.42
CA ALA A 48 3.55 -8.38 -2.67
C ALA A 48 4.89 -7.82 -3.17
N GLN A 49 5.89 -8.67 -3.40
CA GLN A 49 7.15 -8.24 -4.01
C GLN A 49 6.94 -7.69 -5.43
N THR A 50 6.17 -8.40 -6.25
CA THR A 50 5.92 -8.03 -7.65
C THR A 50 5.25 -6.67 -7.75
N VAL A 51 4.19 -6.45 -6.97
CA VAL A 51 3.43 -5.20 -6.92
C VAL A 51 4.24 -4.08 -6.27
N GLY A 52 4.93 -4.36 -5.17
CA GLY A 52 5.70 -3.37 -4.41
C GLY A 52 6.97 -2.87 -5.11
N GLN A 53 7.54 -3.68 -5.99
CA GLN A 53 8.71 -3.33 -6.80
C GLN A 53 8.36 -2.90 -8.23
N ALA A 54 7.09 -3.05 -8.65
CA ALA A 54 6.63 -2.48 -9.90
C ALA A 54 6.85 -0.97 -9.89
N GLU A 55 7.22 -0.40 -11.03
CA GLU A 55 7.08 1.04 -11.21
C GLU A 55 5.61 1.38 -10.97
N LEU A 56 5.33 2.35 -10.09
CA LEU A 56 3.97 2.77 -9.72
C LEU A 56 3.32 3.56 -10.87
N ASP A 57 3.32 2.95 -12.04
CA ASP A 57 2.72 3.44 -13.27
C ASP A 57 1.66 2.42 -13.74
N GLY A 58 0.59 2.93 -14.33
CA GLY A 58 -0.50 2.10 -14.83
C GLY A 58 -0.14 1.11 -15.95
N THR A 59 1.07 1.15 -16.54
CA THR A 59 1.51 0.14 -17.53
C THR A 59 2.07 -1.09 -16.84
N SER A 60 2.98 -0.88 -15.89
CA SER A 60 3.58 -1.95 -15.08
C SER A 60 2.50 -2.68 -14.26
N LEU A 61 1.59 -1.93 -13.64
CA LEU A 61 0.47 -2.50 -12.88
C LEU A 61 -0.55 -3.21 -13.77
N ARG A 62 -0.77 -2.74 -15.00
CA ARG A 62 -1.66 -3.44 -15.95
C ARG A 62 -1.13 -4.82 -16.31
N LYS A 63 0.19 -4.95 -16.51
CA LYS A 63 0.79 -6.26 -16.75
C LYS A 63 0.57 -7.22 -15.59
N VAL A 64 0.74 -6.75 -14.35
CA VAL A 64 0.46 -7.56 -13.15
C VAL A 64 -1.02 -7.97 -13.10
N ALA A 65 -1.95 -7.07 -13.42
CA ALA A 65 -3.37 -7.39 -13.49
C ALA A 65 -3.69 -8.42 -14.59
N GLU A 66 -3.04 -8.33 -15.76
CA GLU A 66 -3.17 -9.30 -16.84
C GLU A 66 -2.65 -10.69 -16.46
N ASP A 67 -1.50 -10.76 -15.78
CA ASP A 67 -0.92 -12.02 -15.29
C ASP A 67 -1.87 -12.68 -14.26
N ILE A 68 -2.43 -11.90 -13.31
CA ILE A 68 -3.41 -12.42 -12.34
C ILE A 68 -4.66 -12.97 -13.05
N ARG A 69 -5.19 -12.28 -14.06
CA ARG A 69 -6.37 -12.76 -14.83
C ARG A 69 -6.09 -14.04 -15.60
N ALA A 70 -4.86 -14.21 -16.07
CA ALA A 70 -4.47 -15.41 -16.79
C ALA A 70 -4.41 -16.62 -15.85
N ASP A 71 -3.91 -16.41 -14.64
CA ASP A 71 -3.77 -17.46 -13.62
C ASP A 71 -5.10 -17.76 -12.91
N TYR A 72 -5.98 -16.76 -12.77
CA TYR A 72 -7.28 -16.85 -12.09
C TYR A 72 -8.41 -16.35 -13.01
N PRO A 73 -8.80 -17.11 -14.06
CA PRO A 73 -9.78 -16.68 -15.05
C PRO A 73 -11.20 -16.46 -14.49
N GLU A 74 -11.50 -17.02 -13.32
CA GLU A 74 -12.74 -16.82 -12.59
C GLU A 74 -12.76 -15.54 -11.73
N ALA A 75 -11.61 -14.90 -11.51
CA ALA A 75 -11.50 -13.65 -10.77
C ALA A 75 -12.10 -12.50 -11.60
N LYS A 76 -12.96 -11.70 -10.98
CA LYS A 76 -13.47 -10.47 -11.59
C LYS A 76 -12.46 -9.36 -11.43
N ASP A 77 -12.61 -8.30 -12.21
CA ASP A 77 -11.78 -7.10 -12.08
C ASP A 77 -11.76 -6.54 -10.65
N ALA A 78 -12.88 -6.59 -9.94
CA ALA A 78 -12.95 -6.24 -8.52
C ALA A 78 -12.01 -7.09 -7.67
N ASP A 79 -12.01 -8.42 -7.87
CA ASP A 79 -11.14 -9.34 -7.13
C ASP A 79 -9.66 -9.06 -7.45
N VAL A 80 -9.34 -8.78 -8.72
CA VAL A 80 -7.98 -8.45 -9.17
C VAL A 80 -7.48 -7.14 -8.55
N ALA A 81 -8.31 -6.11 -8.50
CA ALA A 81 -7.96 -4.86 -7.83
C ALA A 81 -7.72 -5.08 -6.33
N ASP A 82 -8.62 -5.81 -5.67
CA ASP A 82 -8.55 -6.08 -4.23
C ASP A 82 -7.28 -6.86 -3.85
N ILE A 83 -6.88 -7.84 -4.66
CA ILE A 83 -5.68 -8.64 -4.36
C ILE A 83 -4.39 -7.85 -4.61
N MET A 84 -4.35 -7.00 -5.64
CA MET A 84 -3.21 -6.12 -5.90
C MET A 84 -3.04 -5.09 -4.78
N ILE A 85 -4.14 -4.53 -4.28
CA ILE A 85 -4.14 -3.67 -3.10
C ILE A 85 -3.61 -4.48 -1.91
N THR A 86 -4.22 -5.60 -1.56
CA THR A 86 -3.78 -6.46 -0.44
C THR A 86 -2.27 -6.80 -0.49
N ALA A 87 -1.76 -7.10 -1.69
CA ALA A 87 -0.34 -7.37 -1.92
C ALA A 87 0.55 -6.15 -1.65
N PHE A 88 0.16 -4.96 -2.11
CA PHE A 88 0.90 -3.74 -1.81
C PHE A 88 0.90 -3.42 -0.31
N CYS A 89 -0.20 -3.70 0.40
CA CYS A 89 -0.26 -3.51 1.87
C CYS A 89 0.77 -4.40 2.56
N THR A 90 0.79 -5.67 2.14
CA THR A 90 1.71 -6.68 2.64
C THR A 90 3.15 -6.21 2.45
N TYR A 91 3.49 -5.74 1.25
CA TYR A 91 4.81 -5.17 0.93
C TYR A 91 5.16 -3.97 1.81
N LEU A 92 4.23 -3.04 2.00
CA LEU A 92 4.45 -1.88 2.87
C LEU A 92 4.77 -2.30 4.31
N ASN A 93 4.14 -3.36 4.79
CA ASN A 93 4.35 -3.88 6.13
C ASN A 93 5.66 -4.67 6.30
N THR A 94 6.18 -5.30 5.24
CA THR A 94 7.37 -6.16 5.30
C THR A 94 8.65 -5.47 4.84
N ASP A 95 8.68 -4.94 3.61
CA ASP A 95 9.93 -4.64 2.90
C ASP A 95 10.09 -3.18 2.49
N ALA A 96 9.00 -2.40 2.47
CA ALA A 96 9.07 -1.02 2.04
C ALA A 96 9.77 -0.09 3.06
N PRO A 97 10.50 0.93 2.58
CA PRO A 97 10.92 2.05 3.41
C PRO A 97 9.74 2.71 4.15
N LYS A 98 9.94 3.16 5.39
CA LYS A 98 8.83 3.67 6.24
C LYS A 98 8.11 4.88 5.65
N ASP A 99 8.79 5.68 4.85
CA ASP A 99 8.27 6.85 4.13
C ASP A 99 7.33 6.48 2.97
N HIS A 100 7.37 5.23 2.49
CA HIS A 100 6.42 4.70 1.50
C HIS A 100 5.03 4.43 2.09
N ARG A 101 4.87 4.45 3.42
CA ARG A 101 3.57 4.27 4.10
C ARG A 101 2.74 5.55 4.22
N SER A 102 3.11 6.61 3.49
CA SER A 102 2.34 7.85 3.52
C SER A 102 0.97 7.66 2.85
N GLU A 103 -0.05 8.35 3.38
CA GLU A 103 -1.39 8.40 2.81
C GLU A 103 -1.37 8.77 1.32
N SER A 104 -0.51 9.71 0.92
CA SER A 104 -0.38 10.11 -0.48
C SER A 104 0.11 8.97 -1.37
N ASN A 105 1.05 8.16 -0.91
CA ASN A 105 1.60 7.05 -1.69
C ASN A 105 0.58 5.93 -1.84
N VAL A 106 -0.15 5.62 -0.77
CA VAL A 106 -1.24 4.64 -0.77
C VAL A 106 -2.38 5.06 -1.72
N ARG A 107 -2.85 6.32 -1.64
CA ARG A 107 -3.86 6.86 -2.57
C ARG A 107 -3.42 6.79 -4.03
N ALA A 108 -2.17 7.14 -4.30
CA ALA A 108 -1.64 7.11 -5.66
C ALA A 108 -1.62 5.67 -6.18
N PHE A 109 -1.12 4.72 -5.39
CA PHE A 109 -1.11 3.31 -5.73
C PHE A 109 -2.53 2.78 -6.01
N GLU A 110 -3.48 3.00 -5.11
CA GLU A 110 -4.87 2.56 -5.28
C GLU A 110 -5.46 3.10 -6.59
N SER A 111 -5.22 4.38 -6.90
CA SER A 111 -5.69 5.00 -8.15
C SER A 111 -5.11 4.32 -9.38
N GLU A 112 -3.80 4.06 -9.39
CA GLU A 112 -3.13 3.42 -10.53
C GLU A 112 -3.57 1.97 -10.70
N VAL A 113 -3.85 1.23 -9.60
CA VAL A 113 -4.44 -0.12 -9.68
C VAL A 113 -5.82 -0.06 -10.31
N TYR A 114 -6.68 0.86 -9.89
CA TYR A 114 -8.01 0.98 -10.49
C TYR A 114 -7.93 1.31 -11.98
N ASP A 115 -7.08 2.25 -12.39
CA ASP A 115 -6.89 2.58 -13.81
C ASP A 115 -6.28 1.40 -14.59
N ALA A 116 -5.35 0.65 -14.00
CA ALA A 116 -4.72 -0.52 -14.62
C ALA A 116 -5.72 -1.67 -14.83
N VAL A 117 -6.57 -1.93 -13.84
CA VAL A 117 -7.53 -3.02 -13.84
C VAL A 117 -8.75 -2.67 -14.69
N PHE A 118 -9.41 -1.54 -14.43
CA PHE A 118 -10.67 -1.18 -15.10
C PHE A 118 -10.46 -0.44 -16.42
N GLY A 119 -9.23 -0.03 -16.76
CA GLY A 119 -8.95 0.80 -17.93
C GLY A 119 -9.47 2.23 -17.81
N GLY A 120 -9.72 2.69 -16.57
CA GLY A 120 -10.28 3.99 -16.22
C GLY A 120 -10.98 3.95 -14.87
N ALA A 121 -11.87 4.92 -14.61
CA ALA A 121 -12.62 4.95 -13.35
C ALA A 121 -13.44 3.67 -13.15
N PRO A 122 -13.40 3.04 -11.96
CA PRO A 122 -14.16 1.82 -11.68
C PRO A 122 -15.66 2.08 -11.78
N ASP A 123 -16.43 1.01 -12.02
CA ASP A 123 -17.90 1.07 -11.99
C ASP A 123 -18.39 1.65 -10.66
N GLN A 124 -19.47 2.44 -10.67
CA GLN A 124 -20.05 3.03 -9.46
C GLN A 124 -20.53 1.98 -8.45
N SER A 125 -20.80 0.76 -8.91
CA SER A 125 -21.16 -0.39 -8.08
C SER A 125 -19.97 -1.06 -7.40
N TYR A 126 -18.72 -0.73 -7.78
CA TYR A 126 -17.53 -1.23 -7.12
C TYR A 126 -17.24 -0.40 -5.86
N GLU A 127 -17.31 -1.07 -4.71
CA GLU A 127 -16.89 -0.52 -3.44
C GLU A 127 -15.37 -0.56 -3.38
N LYS A 128 -14.74 0.62 -3.44
CA LYS A 128 -13.28 0.74 -3.36
C LYS A 128 -12.78 0.23 -2.00
N GLN A 129 -12.00 -0.84 -2.02
CA GLN A 129 -11.24 -1.31 -0.86
C GLN A 129 -10.05 -0.36 -0.65
N GLY A 130 -10.28 0.78 0.01
CA GLY A 130 -9.23 1.77 0.27
C GLY A 130 -8.77 1.74 1.72
N TRP A 131 -7.46 1.67 1.98
CA TRP A 131 -6.92 1.82 3.34
C TRP A 131 -7.18 3.22 3.92
N LEU A 132 -7.56 4.17 3.05
CA LEU A 132 -7.86 5.56 3.37
C LEU A 132 -9.35 5.89 3.37
N TYR A 133 -10.20 4.95 2.96
CA TYR A 133 -11.64 5.14 2.89
C TYR A 133 -12.43 4.39 3.98
N GLY A 134 -11.77 3.66 4.89
CA GLY A 134 -12.41 2.99 6.03
C GLY A 134 -13.18 1.73 5.62
N ASN A 135 -13.45 0.71 6.44
CA ASN A 135 -13.70 0.66 7.89
C ASN A 135 -14.58 1.80 8.42
#